data_AF-A0A3D5YXE7-F1
#
_entry.id   AF-A0A3D5YXE7-F1
#
_cell.length_a   1.000
_cell.length_b   1.000
_cell.length_c   1.000
_cell.angle_alpha   90.00
_cell.angle_beta   90.00
_cell.angle_gamma   90.00
#
_symmetry.space_group_name_H-M   'P 1'
#
loop_
_entity.id
_entity.type
_entity.pdbx_description
1 polymer ?
#
loop_
_entity_poly.entity_id
_entity_poly.type
_entity_poly.pdbx_seq_one_letter_code
_entity_poly.pdbx_strand_id
1 'polypeptide(L)'
;MHWLCLNVKKLRKLVKPILFKINNMEKFEHLDEKTIELAGIAASVAGGCRPCLDFHFKKALEIGCSMEQAEEAIELGKMIKQRPINDIYEHAKKLINNVKSINIKPL
;
A
#
# COMPACT_ATOMS: atom_id res chain seq x y z
N MET A 1 -4.76 -47.82 -10.13
CA MET A 1 -4.68 -46.67 -9.20
C MET A 1 -4.24 -45.34 -9.85
N HIS A 2 -3.73 -45.31 -11.09
CA HIS A 2 -3.24 -44.07 -11.72
C HIS A 2 -4.35 -43.13 -12.26
N TRP A 3 -5.52 -43.68 -12.63
CA TRP A 3 -6.65 -42.93 -13.22
C TRP A 3 -7.37 -41.98 -12.24
N LEU A 4 -7.49 -42.35 -10.97
CA LEU A 4 -8.12 -41.52 -9.94
C LEU A 4 -7.32 -40.24 -9.63
N CYS A 5 -5.99 -40.27 -9.77
CA CYS A 5 -5.12 -39.13 -9.43
C CYS A 5 -5.13 -38.01 -10.49
N LEU A 6 -5.34 -38.35 -11.77
CA LEU A 6 -5.46 -37.37 -12.86
C LEU A 6 -6.73 -36.52 -12.72
N ASN A 7 -7.81 -37.11 -12.20
CA ASN A 7 -9.10 -36.44 -12.04
C ASN A 7 -9.06 -35.37 -10.94
N VAL A 8 -8.37 -35.65 -9.82
CA VAL A 8 -8.20 -34.67 -8.72
C VAL A 8 -7.35 -33.47 -9.16
N LYS A 9 -6.29 -33.68 -9.94
CA LYS A 9 -5.44 -32.58 -10.44
C LYS A 9 -6.17 -31.69 -11.46
N LYS A 10 -7.01 -32.28 -12.31
CA LYS A 10 -7.84 -31.56 -13.30
C LYS A 10 -8.94 -30.77 -12.59
N LEU A 11 -9.62 -31.38 -11.63
CA LEU A 11 -10.61 -30.72 -10.77
C LEU A 11 -9.97 -29.54 -10.01
N ARG A 12 -8.79 -29.74 -9.39
CA ARG A 12 -8.06 -28.69 -8.66
C ARG A 12 -7.67 -27.50 -9.55
N LYS A 13 -7.42 -27.70 -10.85
CA LYS A 13 -7.17 -26.61 -11.80
C LYS A 13 -8.45 -25.86 -12.19
N LEU A 14 -9.56 -26.57 -12.32
CA LEU A 14 -10.87 -26.02 -12.67
C LEU A 14 -11.51 -25.22 -11.53
N VAL A 15 -11.41 -25.71 -10.29
CA VAL A 15 -11.93 -25.00 -9.11
C VAL A 15 -10.91 -24.04 -8.49
N LYS A 16 -9.64 -24.05 -8.92
CA LYS A 16 -8.58 -23.16 -8.39
C LYS A 16 -8.98 -21.68 -8.38
N PRO A 17 -9.55 -21.11 -9.45
CA PRO A 17 -9.97 -19.71 -9.46
C PRO A 17 -11.11 -19.43 -8.47
N ILE A 18 -12.00 -20.39 -8.29
CA ILE A 18 -13.16 -20.32 -7.38
C ILE A 18 -12.69 -20.45 -5.92
N LEU A 19 -11.86 -21.46 -5.60
CA LEU A 19 -11.24 -21.67 -4.29
C LEU A 19 -10.30 -20.52 -3.91
N PHE A 20 -9.57 -19.95 -4.87
CA PHE A 20 -8.73 -18.77 -4.62
C PHE A 20 -9.58 -17.52 -4.31
N LYS A 21 -10.78 -17.40 -4.89
CA LYS A 21 -11.75 -16.35 -4.53
C LYS A 21 -12.32 -16.57 -3.12
N ILE A 22 -12.62 -17.82 -2.75
CA ILE A 22 -13.19 -18.18 -1.45
C ILE A 22 -12.16 -18.06 -0.32
N ASN A 23 -10.90 -18.46 -0.54
CA ASN A 23 -9.88 -18.53 0.50
C ASN A 23 -9.17 -17.18 0.80
N ASN A 24 -9.49 -16.10 0.09
CA ASN A 24 -8.84 -14.79 0.27
C ASN A 24 -9.78 -13.70 0.81
N MET A 25 -11.03 -14.05 1.17
CA MET A 25 -11.99 -13.08 1.70
C MET A 25 -11.78 -12.74 3.18
N GLU A 26 -10.86 -13.40 3.90
CA GLU A 26 -10.56 -13.10 5.30
C GLU A 26 -9.04 -13.05 5.52
N LYS A 27 -8.39 -12.00 5.00
CA LYS A 27 -6.95 -11.75 5.26
C LYS A 27 -6.70 -11.20 6.68
N PHE A 28 -7.72 -10.57 7.26
CA PHE A 28 -7.66 -9.95 8.58
C PHE A 28 -8.95 -10.27 9.35
N GLU A 29 -8.83 -10.62 10.63
CA GLU A 29 -9.97 -11.03 11.48
C GLU A 29 -10.84 -9.84 11.93
N HIS A 30 -10.26 -8.64 11.99
CA HIS A 30 -10.90 -7.47 12.60
C HIS A 30 -11.00 -6.25 11.68
N LEU A 31 -10.63 -6.40 10.40
CA LEU A 31 -10.73 -5.33 9.40
C LEU A 31 -11.56 -5.82 8.23
N ASP A 32 -12.56 -5.05 7.84
CA ASP A 32 -13.32 -5.32 6.62
C ASP A 32 -12.49 -5.05 5.35
N GLU A 33 -12.93 -5.62 4.23
CA GLU A 33 -12.22 -5.50 2.95
C GLU A 33 -12.05 -4.04 2.51
N LYS A 34 -13.03 -3.17 2.75
CA LYS A 34 -12.94 -1.75 2.36
C LYS A 34 -11.85 -1.03 3.13
N THR A 35 -11.78 -1.26 4.44
CA THR A 35 -10.77 -0.72 5.33
C THR A 35 -9.38 -1.16 4.91
N ILE A 36 -9.21 -2.43 4.55
CA ILE A 36 -7.93 -2.99 4.08
C ILE A 36 -7.47 -2.29 2.80
N GLU A 37 -8.35 -2.16 1.81
CA GLU A 37 -7.96 -1.60 0.52
C GLU A 37 -7.75 -0.08 0.56
N LEU A 38 -8.56 0.66 1.33
CA LEU A 38 -8.33 2.10 1.55
C LEU A 38 -7.02 2.35 2.29
N ALA A 39 -6.71 1.55 3.32
CA ALA A 39 -5.40 1.59 3.99
C ALA A 39 -4.26 1.23 3.02
N GLY A 40 -4.49 0.26 2.12
CA GLY A 40 -3.58 -0.13 1.06
C GLY A 40 -3.28 1.02 0.08
N ILE A 41 -4.30 1.79 -0.32
CA ILE A 41 -4.14 3.00 -1.15
C ILE A 41 -3.28 4.03 -0.43
N ALA A 42 -3.64 4.39 0.82
CA ALA A 42 -2.90 5.38 1.60
C ALA A 42 -1.43 4.97 1.81
N ALA A 43 -1.18 3.72 2.19
CA ALA A 43 0.16 3.17 2.37
C ALA A 43 0.96 3.15 1.06
N SER A 44 0.31 2.87 -0.08
CA SER A 44 0.95 2.87 -1.39
C SER A 44 1.41 4.28 -1.81
N VAL A 45 0.59 5.30 -1.56
CA VAL A 45 0.94 6.71 -1.80
C VAL A 45 2.06 7.16 -0.86
N ALA A 46 1.94 6.87 0.45
CA ALA A 46 2.96 7.19 1.44
C ALA A 46 4.31 6.52 1.15
N GLY A 47 4.28 5.27 0.69
CA GLY A 47 5.46 4.49 0.31
C GLY A 47 6.01 4.79 -1.08
N GLY A 48 5.21 5.42 -1.96
CA GLY A 48 5.58 5.63 -3.37
C GLY A 48 5.56 4.35 -4.21
N CYS A 49 4.76 3.33 -3.84
CA CYS A 49 4.66 2.07 -4.59
C CYS A 49 3.57 2.15 -5.68
N ARG A 50 3.96 2.50 -6.90
CA ARG A 50 3.03 2.57 -8.06
C ARG A 50 2.25 1.27 -8.32
N PRO A 51 2.86 0.07 -8.43
CA PRO A 51 2.09 -1.15 -8.69
C PRO A 51 1.16 -1.53 -7.54
N CYS A 52 1.51 -1.20 -6.29
CA CYS A 52 0.65 -1.40 -5.13
C CYS A 52 -0.59 -0.48 -5.22
N LEU A 53 -0.39 0.78 -5.59
CA LEU A 53 -1.48 1.74 -5.78
C LEU A 53 -2.44 1.26 -6.86
N ASP A 54 -1.93 0.84 -8.02
CA ASP A 54 -2.76 0.31 -9.12
C ASP A 54 -3.61 -0.88 -8.65
N PHE A 55 -3.03 -1.79 -7.86
CA PHE A 55 -3.73 -2.96 -7.33
C PHE A 55 -4.82 -2.59 -6.31
N HIS A 56 -4.45 -1.86 -5.26
CA HIS A 56 -5.36 -1.53 -4.16
C HIS A 56 -6.49 -0.60 -4.62
N PHE A 57 -6.20 0.35 -5.51
CA PHE A 57 -7.21 1.23 -6.07
C PHE A 57 -8.25 0.45 -6.88
N LYS A 58 -7.81 -0.44 -7.78
CA LYS A 58 -8.70 -1.30 -8.55
C LYS A 58 -9.55 -2.19 -7.64
N LYS A 59 -8.93 -2.85 -6.65
CA LYS A 59 -9.62 -3.76 -5.74
C LYS A 59 -10.64 -3.02 -4.86
N ALA A 60 -10.32 -1.82 -4.38
CA ALA A 60 -11.25 -0.96 -3.64
C ALA A 60 -12.54 -0.67 -4.43
N LEU A 61 -12.42 -0.35 -5.72
CA LEU A 61 -13.58 -0.14 -6.59
C LEU A 61 -14.39 -1.43 -6.81
N GLU A 62 -13.71 -2.57 -7.00
CA GLU A 62 -14.36 -3.88 -7.16
C GLU A 62 -15.21 -4.28 -5.94
N ILE A 63 -14.81 -3.88 -4.74
CA ILE A 63 -15.53 -4.17 -3.48
C ILE A 63 -16.49 -3.03 -3.07
N GLY A 64 -16.67 -2.02 -3.93
CA GLY A 64 -17.66 -0.96 -3.76
C GLY A 64 -17.26 0.17 -2.82
N CYS A 65 -15.97 0.47 -2.69
CA CYS A 65 -15.56 1.79 -2.19
C CYS A 65 -16.00 2.88 -3.17
N SER A 66 -16.43 4.03 -2.65
CA SER A 66 -16.74 5.19 -3.48
C SER A 66 -15.46 5.88 -3.95
N MET A 67 -15.57 6.73 -4.97
CA MET A 67 -14.44 7.53 -5.45
C MET A 67 -13.96 8.51 -4.37
N GLU A 68 -14.88 9.09 -3.62
CA GLU A 68 -14.59 10.02 -2.52
C GLU A 68 -13.77 9.33 -1.41
N GLN A 69 -14.11 8.08 -1.05
CA GLN A 69 -13.32 7.31 -0.09
C GLN A 69 -11.88 7.08 -0.59
N ALA A 70 -11.72 6.78 -1.88
CA ALA A 70 -10.41 6.58 -2.47
C ALA A 70 -9.61 7.89 -2.54
N GLU A 71 -10.26 9.02 -2.85
CA GLU A 71 -9.65 10.35 -2.82
C GLU A 71 -9.16 10.74 -1.43
N GLU A 72 -9.98 10.52 -0.39
CA GLU A 72 -9.58 10.76 1.01
C GLU A 72 -8.40 9.87 1.43
N ALA A 73 -8.37 8.61 1.01
CA ALA A 73 -7.24 7.71 1.26
C ALA A 73 -5.95 8.17 0.57
N ILE A 74 -6.04 8.70 -0.66
CA ILE A 74 -4.91 9.28 -1.38
C ILE A 74 -4.38 10.51 -0.64
N GLU A 75 -5.25 11.44 -0.22
CA GLU A 75 -4.83 12.64 0.50
C GLU A 75 -4.20 12.28 1.86
N LEU A 76 -4.76 11.29 2.58
CA LEU A 76 -4.15 10.76 3.80
C LEU A 76 -2.73 10.23 3.54
N GLY A 77 -2.53 9.42 2.50
CA GLY A 77 -1.22 8.92 2.12
C GLY A 77 -0.23 10.03 1.78
N LYS A 78 -0.68 11.08 1.09
CA LYS A 78 0.12 12.28 0.78
C LYS A 78 0.51 13.06 2.03
N MET A 79 -0.42 13.24 2.98
CA MET A 79 -0.12 13.86 4.27
C MET A 79 0.97 13.10 5.03
N ILE A 80 0.87 11.76 5.08
CA ILE A 80 1.88 10.89 5.70
C ILE A 80 3.22 11.05 4.97
N LYS A 81 3.23 11.11 3.64
CA LYS A 81 4.45 11.29 2.83
C LYS A 81 5.18 12.60 3.13
N GLN A 82 4.44 13.67 3.38
CA GLN A 82 5.03 14.99 3.59
C GLN A 82 5.81 15.11 4.90
N ARG A 83 5.45 14.34 5.94
CA ARG A 83 6.17 14.41 7.22
C ARG A 83 7.68 14.09 7.08
N PRO A 84 8.10 12.92 6.58
CA PRO A 84 9.52 12.63 6.43
C PRO A 84 10.22 13.56 5.44
N ILE A 85 9.53 14.05 4.41
CA ILE A 85 10.09 15.03 3.47
C ILE A 85 10.45 16.34 4.19
N ASN A 86 9.52 16.86 4.99
CA ASN A 86 9.75 18.06 5.78
C ASN A 86 10.88 17.86 6.80
N ASP A 87 10.87 16.73 7.51
CA ASP A 87 11.90 16.40 8.51
C ASP A 87 13.31 16.38 7.87
N ILE A 88 13.45 15.82 6.67
CA ILE A 88 14.72 15.81 5.92
C ILE A 88 15.17 17.22 5.53
N TYR A 89 14.27 18.06 5.02
CA TYR A 89 14.63 19.43 4.64
C TYR A 89 14.98 20.31 5.84
N GLU A 90 14.26 20.15 6.96
CA GLU A 90 14.61 20.82 8.21
C GLU A 90 15.97 20.37 8.72
N HIS A 91 16.26 19.07 8.68
CA HIS A 91 17.56 18.54 9.08
C HIS A 91 18.68 19.08 8.17
N ALA A 92 18.50 19.09 6.85
CA ALA A 92 19.46 19.66 5.91
C ALA A 92 19.75 21.14 6.20
N LYS A 93 18.71 21.95 6.52
CA LYS A 93 18.89 23.34 6.94
C LYS A 93 19.70 23.47 8.23
N LYS A 94 19.45 22.60 9.22
CA LYS A 94 20.22 22.56 10.47
C LYS A 94 21.70 22.27 10.20
N LEU A 95 22.01 21.30 9.33
CA LEU A 95 23.39 20.98 8.95
C LEU A 95 24.10 22.20 8.33
N ILE A 96 23.46 22.90 7.40
CA ILE A 96 24.02 24.12 6.78
C ILE A 96 24.26 25.22 7.82
N ASN A 97 23.30 25.46 8.70
CA ASN A 97 23.40 26.52 9.71
C ASN A 97 24.50 26.22 10.74
N ASN A 98 24.68 24.96 11.11
CA ASN A 98 25.77 24.55 12.01
C ASN A 98 27.15 24.81 11.39
N VAL A 99 27.33 24.55 10.09
CA VAL A 99 28.60 24.88 9.42
C VAL A 99 28.83 26.39 9.39
N LYS A 100 27.78 27.19 9.11
CA LYS A 100 27.89 28.66 9.11
C LYS A 100 28.22 29.24 10.49
N SER A 101 27.70 28.66 11.57
CA SER A 101 28.00 29.12 12.93
C SER A 101 29.40 28.70 13.42
N ILE A 102 29.96 27.63 12.88
CA ILE A 102 31.32 27.16 13.17
C ILE A 102 32.39 27.97 12.43
N ASN A 103 32.04 28.70 11.35
CA ASN A 103 33.00 29.53 10.61
C ASN A 103 33.35 30.80 11.40
N ILE A 104 34.22 30.58 12.39
CA ILE A 104 35.24 31.47 12.91
C ILE A 104 35.97 32.10 11.72
N LYS A 105 36.26 33.40 11.85
CA LYS A 105 36.84 34.32 10.86
C LYS A 105 37.76 33.65 9.83
N PRO A 106 37.68 34.05 8.53
CA PRO A 106 38.70 33.67 7.57
C PRO A 106 40.08 34.11 8.10
N LEU A 107 41.06 33.20 8.01
CA LEU A 107 42.48 33.49 8.20
C LEU A 107 42.92 34.65 7.31
#